data_AF-A0A520J8X4-F1
#
_entry.id   AF-A0A520J8X4-F1
#
_cell.length_a   1.000
_cell.length_b   1.000
_cell.length_c   1.000
_cell.angle_alpha   90.00
_cell.angle_beta   90.00
_cell.angle_gamma   90.00
#
_symmetry.space_group_name_H-M   'P 1'
#
loop_
_entity.id
_entity.type
_entity.pdbx_description
1 polymer ?
#
loop_
_entity_poly.entity_id
_entity_poly.type
_entity_poly.pdbx_seq_one_letter_code
_entity_poly.pdbx_strand_id
1 'polypeptide(L)'
;VHVVQLVRRSGLHANLGSAIDDLVGQGLLRADMRAAHDLLTRLLVTLRLVAPDAEIPDGATQALVARALGLADWPAVVATLATTRQEVERTWQEVTRG
;
A
#
# COMPACT_ATOMS: atom_id res chain seq x y z
N VAL A 1 1.44 -10.35 -4.28
CA VAL A 1 2.00 -10.18 -5.64
C VAL A 1 2.89 -11.35 -6.04
N HIS A 2 4.09 -11.52 -5.47
CA HIS A 2 5.02 -12.60 -5.86
C HIS A 2 4.42 -14.02 -5.84
N VAL A 3 3.63 -14.36 -4.81
CA VAL A 3 2.91 -15.66 -4.77
C VAL A 3 2.06 -15.85 -6.04
N VAL A 4 1.27 -14.85 -6.41
CA VAL A 4 0.42 -14.89 -7.61
C VAL A 4 1.27 -14.96 -8.88
N GLN A 5 2.34 -14.17 -8.96
CA GLN A 5 3.24 -14.19 -10.12
C GLN A 5 3.80 -15.59 -10.37
N LEU A 6 4.25 -16.27 -9.32
CA LEU A 6 4.89 -17.59 -9.43
C LEU A 6 3.87 -18.71 -9.64
N VAL A 7 2.74 -18.69 -8.93
CA VAL A 7 1.70 -19.71 -9.04
C VAL A 7 0.97 -19.62 -10.39
N ARG A 8 0.69 -18.42 -10.88
CA ARG A 8 -0.02 -18.18 -12.14
C ARG A 8 0.90 -17.97 -13.34
N ARG A 9 2.21 -17.87 -13.12
CA ARG A 9 3.23 -17.55 -14.14
C ARG A 9 2.88 -16.30 -14.95
N SER A 10 2.38 -15.27 -14.28
CA SER A 10 1.90 -14.04 -14.91
C SER A 10 2.36 -12.79 -14.18
N GLY A 11 2.33 -11.64 -14.86
CA GLY A 11 2.70 -10.36 -14.26
C GLY A 11 4.14 -10.27 -13.81
N LEU A 12 5.07 -11.00 -14.46
CA LEU A 12 6.48 -11.14 -14.07
C LEU A 12 7.30 -9.88 -14.38
N HIS A 13 7.03 -8.82 -13.62
CA HIS A 13 7.76 -7.55 -13.67
C HIS A 13 8.61 -7.37 -12.42
N ALA A 14 9.83 -6.83 -12.58
CA ALA A 14 10.68 -6.45 -11.46
C ALA A 14 10.14 -5.20 -10.72
N ASN A 15 9.45 -4.31 -11.44
CA ASN A 15 8.75 -3.20 -10.83
C ASN A 15 7.42 -3.68 -10.24
N LEU A 16 7.23 -3.48 -8.94
CA LEU A 16 6.05 -3.98 -8.23
C LEU A 16 4.76 -3.28 -8.67
N GLY A 17 4.80 -2.00 -9.01
CA GLY A 17 3.66 -1.26 -9.55
C GLY A 17 3.19 -1.85 -10.88
N SER A 18 4.11 -2.07 -11.82
CA SER A 18 3.82 -2.72 -13.10
C SER A 18 3.30 -4.15 -12.94
N ALA A 19 3.87 -4.91 -11.98
CA ALA A 19 3.38 -6.24 -11.64
C ALA A 19 1.94 -6.21 -11.13
N ILE A 20 1.61 -5.25 -10.25
CA ILE A 20 0.26 -5.10 -9.72
C ILE A 20 -0.71 -4.72 -10.84
N ASP A 21 -0.38 -3.74 -11.69
CA ASP A 21 -1.24 -3.30 -12.78
C ASP A 21 -1.59 -4.46 -13.73
N ASP A 22 -0.59 -5.24 -14.14
CA ASP A 22 -0.77 -6.37 -15.05
C ASP A 22 -1.63 -7.48 -14.41
N LEU A 23 -1.35 -7.85 -13.15
CA LEU A 23 -2.13 -8.85 -12.45
C LEU A 23 -3.57 -8.40 -12.15
N VAL A 24 -3.80 -7.12 -11.88
CA VAL A 24 -5.15 -6.54 -11.76
C VAL A 24 -5.88 -6.58 -13.10
N GLY A 25 -5.20 -6.21 -14.20
CA GLY A 25 -5.77 -6.27 -15.55
C GLY A 25 -6.20 -7.68 -15.96
N GLN A 26 -5.55 -8.71 -15.41
CA GLN A 26 -5.88 -10.11 -15.61
C GLN A 26 -6.88 -10.67 -14.58
N GLY A 27 -7.36 -9.86 -13.63
CA GLY A 27 -8.27 -10.29 -12.56
C GLY A 27 -7.63 -11.25 -11.55
N LEU A 28 -6.29 -11.31 -11.50
CA LEU A 28 -5.53 -12.17 -10.58
C LEU A 28 -5.24 -11.47 -9.24
N LEU A 29 -5.45 -10.16 -9.17
CA LEU A 29 -5.44 -9.36 -7.95
C LEU A 29 -6.66 -8.41 -7.95
N ARG A 30 -7.10 -8.01 -6.76
CA ARG A 30 -8.14 -7.00 -6.59
C ARG A 30 -7.69 -5.64 -7.09
N ALA A 31 -8.62 -4.87 -7.67
CA ALA A 31 -8.34 -3.56 -8.26
C ALA A 31 -7.84 -2.51 -7.26
N ASP A 32 -8.14 -2.67 -5.96
CA ASP A 32 -7.69 -1.80 -4.87
C ASP A 32 -6.18 -1.94 -4.58
N MET A 33 -5.53 -3.02 -5.04
CA MET A 33 -4.12 -3.30 -4.72
C MET A 33 -3.14 -2.25 -5.25
N ARG A 34 -3.44 -1.59 -6.37
CA ARG A 34 -2.55 -0.54 -6.89
C ARG A 34 -2.56 0.68 -5.99
N ALA A 35 -3.74 1.13 -5.59
CA ALA A 35 -3.89 2.25 -4.66
C ALA A 35 -3.28 1.94 -3.30
N ALA A 36 -3.49 0.72 -2.79
CA ALA A 36 -2.90 0.25 -1.55
C ALA A 36 -1.36 0.30 -1.57
N HIS A 37 -0.75 -0.21 -2.64
CA HIS A 37 0.70 -0.17 -2.83
C HIS A 37 1.24 1.26 -2.85
N ASP A 38 0.61 2.15 -3.62
CA ASP A 38 1.09 3.53 -3.78
C ASP A 38 0.96 4.32 -2.47
N LEU A 39 -0.13 4.13 -1.72
CA LEU A 39 -0.32 4.74 -0.41
C LEU A 39 0.73 4.26 0.59
N LEU A 40 0.87 2.94 0.76
CA LEU A 40 1.80 2.36 1.74
C LEU A 40 3.25 2.76 1.42
N THR A 41 3.64 2.74 0.15
CA THR A 41 4.97 3.18 -0.30
C THR A 41 5.20 4.64 0.05
N ARG A 42 4.25 5.51 -0.29
CA ARG A 42 4.35 6.95 0.00
C ARG A 42 4.42 7.22 1.51
N LEU A 43 3.61 6.51 2.31
CA LEU A 43 3.63 6.62 3.77
C LEU A 43 5.00 6.23 4.33
N LEU A 44 5.53 5.06 3.95
CA LEU A 44 6.82 4.58 4.44
C LEU A 44 7.96 5.52 4.06
N VAL A 45 7.99 5.99 2.82
CA VAL A 45 9.00 6.97 2.35
C VAL A 45 8.87 8.27 3.12
N THR A 46 7.65 8.78 3.29
CA THR A 46 7.42 10.05 4.01
C THR A 46 7.88 9.94 5.45
N LEU A 47 7.45 8.89 6.17
CA LEU A 47 7.87 8.66 7.56
C LEU A 47 9.38 8.50 7.67
N ARG A 48 10.04 7.83 6.72
CA ARG A 48 11.50 7.70 6.74
C ARG A 48 12.22 9.05 6.62
N LEU A 49 11.62 10.02 5.92
CA LEU A 49 12.19 11.35 5.73
C LEU A 49 11.98 12.27 6.95
N VAL A 50 10.88 12.11 7.69
CA VAL A 50 10.47 13.09 8.71
C VAL A 50 10.40 12.54 10.14
N ALA A 51 10.39 11.22 10.28
CA ALA A 51 10.38 10.49 11.54
C ALA A 51 11.20 9.19 11.42
N PRO A 52 12.53 9.29 11.20
CA PRO A 52 13.38 8.15 10.84
C PRO A 52 13.42 7.04 11.90
N ASP A 53 13.17 7.38 13.16
CA ASP A 53 13.15 6.46 14.31
C ASP A 53 11.79 5.80 14.55
N ALA A 54 10.81 6.06 13.68
CA ALA A 54 9.44 5.52 13.72
C ALA A 54 8.65 5.83 15.01
N GLU A 55 9.06 6.85 15.76
CA GLU A 55 8.26 7.41 16.84
C GLU A 55 7.01 8.12 16.29
N ILE A 56 5.95 8.22 17.10
CA ILE A 56 4.76 8.97 16.73
C ILE A 56 5.16 10.44 16.56
N PRO A 57 5.00 11.05 15.37
CA PRO A 57 5.50 12.39 15.14
C PRO A 57 4.75 13.43 15.95
N ASP A 58 5.39 14.59 16.18
CA ASP A 58 4.71 15.75 16.74
C ASP A 58 3.63 16.31 15.80
N GLY A 59 2.80 17.23 16.29
CA GLY A 59 1.67 17.75 15.52
C GLY A 59 2.05 18.42 14.20
N ALA A 60 3.21 19.10 14.16
CA ALA A 60 3.71 19.74 12.93
C ALA A 60 4.10 18.69 11.88
N THR A 61 4.80 17.63 12.30
CA THR A 61 5.22 16.54 11.43
C THR A 61 4.03 15.71 10.97
N GLN A 62 3.07 15.45 11.85
CA GLN A 62 1.81 14.79 11.51
C GLN A 62 1.05 15.52 10.39
N ALA A 63 0.96 16.85 10.47
CA ALA A 63 0.34 17.68 9.43
C ALA A 63 1.10 17.63 8.09
N LEU A 64 2.44 17.53 8.14
CA LEU A 64 3.27 17.34 6.95
C LEU A 64 3.01 15.97 6.31
N VAL A 65 2.91 14.91 7.10
CA VAL A 65 2.61 13.55 6.61
C VAL A 65 1.24 13.50 5.94
N ALA A 66 0.20 14.06 6.57
CA ALA A 66 -1.15 14.11 6.00
C ALA A 66 -1.15 14.81 4.63
N ARG A 67 -0.51 15.98 4.52
CA ARG A 67 -0.37 16.72 3.25
C ARG A 67 0.42 15.94 2.20
N ALA A 68 1.51 15.27 2.57
CA ALA A 68 2.28 14.46 1.63
C ALA A 68 1.45 13.31 1.03
N LEU A 69 0.56 12.72 1.84
CA LEU A 69 -0.37 11.67 1.44
C LEU A 69 -1.63 12.18 0.75
N GLY A 70 -1.86 13.51 0.69
CA GLY A 70 -3.10 14.09 0.17
C GLY A 70 -4.31 13.86 1.07
N LEU A 71 -4.10 13.66 2.37
CA LEU A 71 -5.14 13.41 3.37
C LEU A 71 -5.36 14.66 4.23
N ALA A 72 -6.55 14.77 4.82
CA ALA A 72 -6.98 15.97 5.54
C ALA A 72 -6.16 16.24 6.81
N ASP A 73 -5.95 15.20 7.62
CA ASP A 73 -5.31 15.29 8.93
C ASP A 73 -4.73 13.94 9.37
N TRP A 74 -4.09 13.92 10.53
CA TRP A 74 -3.48 12.72 11.09
C TRP A 74 -4.48 11.58 11.40
N PRO A 75 -5.65 11.84 12.01
CA PRO A 75 -6.70 10.82 12.11
C PRO A 75 -7.06 10.18 10.77
N ALA A 76 -7.18 10.96 9.69
CA ALA A 76 -7.43 10.43 8.35
C ALA A 76 -6.27 9.55 7.85
N VAL A 77 -5.01 9.89 8.15
CA VAL A 77 -3.84 9.03 7.85
C VAL A 77 -3.97 7.68 8.56
N VAL A 78 -4.25 7.69 9.86
CA VAL A 78 -4.38 6.46 10.66
C VAL A 78 -5.55 5.60 10.18
N ALA A 79 -6.70 6.22 9.93
CA ALA A 79 -7.88 5.53 9.41
C ALA A 79 -7.63 4.92 8.02
N THR A 80 -7.00 5.67 7.12
CA THR A 80 -6.67 5.18 5.77
C THR A 80 -5.67 4.03 5.84
N LEU A 81 -4.63 4.11 6.68
CA LEU A 81 -3.71 3.00 6.91
C LEU A 81 -4.44 1.74 7.41
N ALA A 82 -5.37 1.88 8.35
CA ALA A 82 -6.15 0.76 8.85
C ALA A 82 -7.00 0.11 7.75
N THR A 83 -7.71 0.90 6.94
CA THR A 83 -8.50 0.40 5.81
C THR A 83 -7.62 -0.28 4.76
N THR A 84 -6.51 0.34 4.37
CA THR A 84 -5.60 -0.23 3.37
C THR A 84 -4.98 -1.54 3.83
N ARG A 85 -4.68 -1.70 5.12
CA ARG A 85 -4.24 -3.00 5.67
C ARG A 85 -5.32 -4.08 5.52
N GLN A 86 -6.59 -3.74 5.72
CA GLN A 86 -7.70 -4.68 5.53
C GLN A 86 -7.86 -5.08 4.05
N GLU A 87 -7.65 -4.15 3.11
CA GLU A 87 -7.68 -4.44 1.66
C GLU A 87 -6.57 -5.43 1.26
N VAL A 88 -5.36 -5.19 1.75
CA VAL A 88 -4.22 -6.10 1.54
C VAL A 88 -4.49 -7.47 2.16
N GLU A 89 -5.03 -7.50 3.38
CA GLU A 89 -5.37 -8.76 4.05
C GLU A 89 -6.44 -9.56 3.29
N ARG A 90 -7.49 -8.88 2.79
CA ARG A 90 -8.52 -9.53 1.98
C ARG A 90 -7.93 -10.15 0.71
N THR A 91 -7.11 -9.39 -0.02
CA THR A 91 -6.40 -9.91 -1.20
C THR A 91 -5.53 -11.10 -0.84
N TRP A 92 -4.79 -11.03 0.27
CA TRP A 92 -3.94 -12.12 0.73
C TRP A 92 -4.73 -13.40 1.02
N GLN A 93 -5.88 -13.28 1.69
CA GLN A 93 -6.76 -14.40 1.97
C GLN A 93 -7.32 -15.03 0.69
N GLU A 94 -7.70 -14.23 -0.30
CA GLU A 94 -8.19 -14.72 -1.60
C GLU A 94 -7.11 -15.51 -2.36
N VAL A 95 -5.87 -15.03 -2.39
CA VAL A 95 -4.79 -15.65 -3.17
C VAL A 95 -4.13 -16.85 -2.50
N THR A 96 -4.34 -17.06 -1.21
CA THR A 96 -3.75 -18.17 -0.44
C THR A 96 -4.74 -19.25 -0.02
N ARG A 97 -6.05 -18.96 -0.04
CA ARG A 97 -7.10 -19.96 0.26
C ARG A 97 -7.66 -20.67 -0.97
N GLY A 98 -7.22 -20.30 -2.18
CA GLY A 98 -7.55 -20.98 -3.45
C GLY A 98 -6.41 -21.83 -3.96
#